data_AF-A0A7S1F6Q5-F1
#
_entry.id   AF-A0A7S1F6Q5-F1
#
_cell.length_a   1.000
_cell.length_b   1.000
_cell.length_c   1.000
_cell.angle_alpha   90.00
_cell.angle_beta   90.00
_cell.angle_gamma   90.00
#
_symmetry.space_group_name_H-M   'P 1'
#
loop_
_entity.id
_entity.type
_entity.pdbx_description
1 polymer ?
#
loop_
_entity_poly.entity_id
_entity_poly.type
_entity_poly.pdbx_seq_one_letter_code
_entity_poly.pdbx_strand_id
1 'polypeptide(L)'
;MAPLEVRITSISGETVTLFASEDWQSRDLKDEVERASGIPRREQRIIAGVEELGDEVKLRELGEEAFLQLTLVRRPPQQAEWLEKVASDGLELCSAPTAIRADLEVVLAAVKSDGTALRYCAEELSNNHEVVLTAVHQHWFALQYASEELWADREVMFAAVSLHGPALLYATLELQGDRDLVLAAVRSHGTALQYAPRFASDLDVVLAALRSSGFALRYAAEELRRDKSVVLVAVQQVGSALEFASEELRGVREVVRAAVRSEVFAFNFASAELRNDPEFANLAEQFAE
;
A
#
# COMPACT_ATOMS: atom_id res chain seq x y z
N MET A 1 -19.45 27.38 -32.96
CA MET A 1 -18.85 26.43 -33.91
C MET A 1 -19.89 25.42 -34.37
N ALA A 2 -19.63 24.66 -35.44
CA ALA A 2 -20.53 23.57 -35.84
C ALA A 2 -20.54 22.47 -34.76
N PRO A 3 -21.68 21.78 -34.54
CA PRO A 3 -21.74 20.63 -33.66
C PRO A 3 -20.80 19.54 -34.18
N LEU A 4 -20.15 18.83 -33.26
CA LEU A 4 -19.27 17.71 -33.59
C LEU A 4 -20.12 16.48 -33.89
N GLU A 5 -19.98 15.90 -35.08
CA GLU A 5 -20.64 14.64 -35.41
C GLU A 5 -19.93 13.49 -34.67
N VAL A 6 -20.69 12.67 -33.95
CA VAL A 6 -20.17 11.52 -33.22
C VAL A 6 -20.90 10.27 -33.71
N ARG A 7 -20.16 9.34 -34.32
CA ARG A 7 -20.67 8.07 -34.83
C ARG A 7 -20.29 6.96 -33.88
N ILE A 8 -21.29 6.35 -33.26
CA ILE A 8 -21.12 5.28 -32.28
C ILE A 8 -21.58 3.99 -32.91
N THR A 9 -20.65 3.06 -33.13
CA THR A 9 -20.94 1.78 -33.78
C THR A 9 -20.86 0.65 -32.77
N SER A 10 -21.92 -0.13 -32.64
CA SER A 10 -21.92 -1.33 -31.81
C SER A 10 -21.13 -2.45 -32.48
N ILE A 11 -20.77 -3.47 -31.70
CA ILE A 11 -20.11 -4.68 -32.24
C ILE A 11 -21.00 -5.47 -33.22
N SER A 12 -22.32 -5.27 -33.21
CA SER A 12 -23.24 -5.86 -34.19
C SER A 12 -23.27 -5.08 -35.51
N GLY A 13 -22.58 -3.94 -35.60
CA GLY A 13 -22.54 -3.08 -36.78
C GLY A 13 -23.65 -2.02 -36.83
N GLU A 14 -24.47 -1.89 -35.79
CA GLU A 14 -25.46 -0.84 -35.69
C GLU A 14 -24.78 0.49 -35.33
N THR A 15 -25.06 1.55 -36.09
CA THR A 15 -24.47 2.87 -35.87
C THR A 15 -25.53 3.88 -35.46
N VAL A 16 -25.27 4.57 -34.36
CA VAL A 16 -26.00 5.77 -33.93
C VAL A 16 -25.14 7.00 -34.21
N THR A 17 -25.70 7.98 -34.91
CA THR A 17 -25.04 9.27 -35.16
C THR A 17 -25.65 10.34 -34.26
N LEU A 18 -24.81 10.97 -33.45
CA LEU A 18 -25.16 12.04 -32.53
C LEU A 18 -24.44 13.33 -32.94
N PHE A 19 -24.98 14.48 -32.53
CA PHE A 19 -24.39 15.79 -32.78
C PHE A 19 -24.09 16.48 -31.45
N ALA A 20 -22.84 16.38 -31.01
CA ALA A 20 -22.39 16.89 -29.73
C ALA A 20 -22.15 18.41 -29.77
N SER A 21 -22.58 19.12 -28.72
CA SER A 21 -22.20 20.52 -28.54
C SER A 21 -20.75 20.64 -28.10
N GLU A 22 -20.24 21.87 -28.10
CA GLU A 22 -18.82 22.14 -27.88
C GLU A 22 -18.34 21.86 -26.46
N ASP A 23 -19.25 21.93 -25.51
CA ASP A 23 -19.05 21.73 -24.08
C ASP A 23 -19.32 20.29 -23.62
N TRP A 24 -19.75 19.39 -24.52
CA TRP A 24 -20.03 18.01 -24.17
C TRP A 24 -18.82 17.28 -23.63
N GLN A 25 -19.05 16.60 -22.51
CA GLN A 25 -18.18 15.60 -21.97
C GLN A 25 -18.67 14.21 -22.34
N SER A 26 -17.84 13.21 -22.09
CA SER A 26 -18.20 11.81 -22.32
C SER A 26 -19.39 11.36 -21.49
N ARG A 27 -19.67 11.97 -20.32
CA ARG A 27 -20.92 11.77 -19.58
C ARG A 27 -22.16 12.18 -20.41
N ASP A 28 -22.16 13.36 -21.01
CA ASP A 28 -23.28 13.84 -21.83
C ASP A 28 -23.52 12.92 -23.03
N LEU A 29 -22.42 12.45 -23.64
CA LEU A 29 -22.48 11.47 -24.72
C LEU A 29 -23.16 10.18 -24.28
N LYS A 30 -22.75 9.61 -23.14
CA LYS A 30 -23.32 8.36 -22.62
C LYS A 30 -24.81 8.51 -22.28
N ASP A 31 -25.21 9.64 -21.72
CA ASP A 31 -26.61 9.94 -21.44
C ASP A 31 -27.42 10.01 -22.75
N GLU A 32 -26.87 10.58 -23.82
CA GLU A 32 -27.55 10.62 -25.12
C GLU A 32 -27.57 9.25 -25.83
N VAL A 33 -26.51 8.45 -25.70
CA VAL A 33 -26.50 7.05 -26.16
C VAL A 33 -27.59 6.25 -25.47
N GLU A 34 -27.81 6.45 -24.17
CA GLU A 34 -28.88 5.79 -23.43
C GLU A 34 -30.25 6.19 -24.00
N ARG A 35 -30.49 7.48 -24.24
CA ARG A 35 -31.74 7.97 -24.85
C ARG A 35 -31.98 7.38 -26.24
N ALA A 36 -30.92 7.26 -27.05
CA ALA A 36 -31.02 6.81 -28.44
C ALA A 36 -31.12 5.28 -28.59
N SER A 37 -30.40 4.53 -27.77
CA SER A 37 -30.27 3.06 -27.88
C SER A 37 -31.05 2.27 -26.82
N GLY A 38 -31.47 2.93 -25.74
CA GLY A 38 -32.05 2.28 -24.56
C GLY A 38 -31.06 1.48 -23.72
N ILE A 39 -29.76 1.52 -24.02
CA ILE A 39 -28.72 0.85 -23.24
C ILE A 39 -28.36 1.73 -22.03
N PRO A 40 -28.58 1.26 -20.78
CA PRO A 40 -28.29 2.05 -19.59
C PRO A 40 -26.83 2.48 -19.53
N ARG A 41 -26.53 3.69 -19.04
CA ARG A 41 -25.15 4.21 -18.97
C ARG A 41 -24.15 3.25 -18.35
N ARG A 42 -24.50 2.58 -17.25
CA ARG A 42 -23.63 1.59 -16.56
C ARG A 42 -23.29 0.37 -17.43
N GLU A 43 -24.12 0.08 -18.42
CA GLU A 43 -23.92 -1.00 -19.38
C GLU A 43 -23.12 -0.55 -20.61
N GLN A 44 -22.81 0.75 -20.74
CA GLN A 44 -22.09 1.28 -21.90
C GLN A 44 -20.58 1.27 -21.66
N ARG A 45 -19.84 0.57 -22.53
CA ARG A 45 -18.39 0.75 -22.70
C ARG A 45 -18.17 1.44 -24.04
N ILE A 46 -17.92 2.75 -24.01
CA ILE A 46 -17.65 3.55 -25.21
C ILE A 46 -16.14 3.66 -25.38
N ILE A 47 -15.63 3.20 -26.52
CA ILE A 47 -14.20 3.09 -26.80
C ILE A 47 -13.83 4.08 -27.91
N ALA A 48 -12.81 4.90 -27.65
CA ALA A 48 -12.15 5.77 -28.61
C ALA A 48 -10.79 5.16 -29.01
N GLY A 49 -10.72 4.57 -30.20
CA GLY A 49 -9.53 3.82 -30.62
C GLY A 49 -9.31 2.58 -29.75
N VAL A 50 -8.39 2.70 -28.78
CA VAL A 50 -8.06 1.63 -27.82
C VAL A 50 -8.43 1.97 -26.37
N GLU A 51 -8.90 3.19 -26.10
CA GLU A 51 -9.18 3.66 -24.75
C GLU A 51 -10.69 3.68 -24.47
N GLU A 52 -11.10 3.14 -23.31
CA GLU A 52 -12.47 3.28 -22.83
C GLU A 52 -12.68 4.67 -22.22
N LEU A 53 -13.73 5.36 -22.65
CA LEU A 53 -14.05 6.70 -22.18
C LEU A 53 -14.61 6.66 -20.76
N GLY A 54 -13.96 7.42 -19.86
CA GLY A 54 -14.51 7.80 -18.56
C GLY A 54 -15.71 8.75 -18.69
N ASP A 55 -16.01 9.52 -17.66
CA ASP A 55 -17.15 10.45 -17.65
C ASP A 55 -16.77 11.92 -17.91
N GLU A 56 -15.50 12.26 -17.68
CA GLU A 56 -15.04 13.66 -17.60
C GLU A 56 -14.25 14.10 -18.85
N VAL A 57 -14.19 13.27 -19.90
CA VAL A 57 -13.39 13.56 -21.09
C VAL A 57 -14.16 14.51 -22.01
N LYS A 58 -13.57 15.64 -22.37
CA LYS A 58 -14.18 16.53 -23.37
C LYS A 58 -14.10 15.91 -24.74
N LEU A 59 -15.23 15.82 -25.44
CA LEU A 59 -15.27 15.13 -26.72
C LEU A 59 -14.38 15.78 -27.77
N ARG A 60 -14.26 17.12 -27.77
CA ARG A 60 -13.40 17.85 -28.72
C ARG A 60 -11.91 17.58 -28.54
N GLU A 61 -11.48 17.06 -27.40
CA GLU A 61 -10.08 16.72 -27.16
C GLU A 61 -9.73 15.32 -27.71
N LEU A 62 -10.72 14.52 -28.11
CA LEU A 62 -10.52 13.16 -28.62
C LEU A 62 -10.04 13.09 -30.07
N GLY A 63 -10.09 14.19 -30.82
CA GLY A 63 -9.61 14.21 -32.20
C GLY A 63 -9.79 15.55 -32.89
N GLU A 64 -8.96 15.80 -33.91
CA GLU A 64 -9.03 16.99 -34.77
C GLU A 64 -9.94 16.80 -36.00
N GLU A 65 -10.53 15.62 -36.15
CA GLU A 65 -11.36 15.26 -37.30
C GLU A 65 -12.72 15.96 -37.30
N ALA A 66 -13.33 16.03 -38.49
CA ALA A 66 -14.67 16.59 -38.68
C ALA A 66 -15.77 15.79 -37.94
N PHE A 67 -15.50 14.52 -37.62
CA PHE A 67 -16.37 13.66 -36.83
C PHE A 67 -15.54 12.71 -35.94
N LEU A 68 -16.13 12.22 -34.86
CA LEU A 68 -15.54 11.17 -34.03
C LEU A 68 -16.17 9.83 -34.36
N GLN A 69 -15.34 8.79 -34.45
CA GLN A 69 -15.79 7.41 -34.54
C GLN A 69 -15.47 6.67 -33.24
N LEU A 70 -16.52 6.16 -32.60
CA LEU A 70 -16.44 5.46 -31.32
C LEU A 70 -17.11 4.09 -31.43
N THR A 71 -16.67 3.15 -30.61
CA THR A 71 -17.25 1.81 -30.53
C THR A 71 -18.04 1.64 -29.24
N LEU A 72 -19.26 1.10 -29.33
CA LEU A 72 -20.07 0.75 -28.15
C LEU A 72 -20.03 -0.77 -27.93
N VAL A 73 -19.56 -1.15 -26.76
CA VAL A 73 -19.66 -2.52 -26.24
C VAL A 73 -20.62 -2.51 -25.07
N ARG A 74 -21.64 -3.39 -25.11
CA ARG A 74 -22.60 -3.52 -24.01
C ARG A 74 -22.07 -4.47 -22.94
N ARG A 75 -21.93 -3.98 -21.72
CA ARG A 75 -21.61 -4.77 -20.53
C ARG A 75 -22.84 -5.60 -20.12
N PRO A 76 -22.67 -6.87 -19.70
CA PRO A 76 -23.74 -7.65 -19.11
C PRO A 76 -24.41 -6.90 -17.94
N PRO A 77 -25.76 -6.87 -17.84
CA PRO A 77 -26.46 -6.11 -16.80
C PRO A 77 -26.03 -6.46 -15.38
N GLN A 78 -25.80 -7.76 -15.12
CA GLN A 78 -25.36 -8.24 -13.82
C GLN A 78 -23.95 -7.72 -13.46
N GLN A 79 -23.02 -7.74 -14.42
CA GLN A 79 -21.67 -7.21 -14.20
C GLN A 79 -21.72 -5.69 -13.94
N ALA A 80 -22.53 -4.96 -14.71
CA ALA A 80 -22.71 -3.52 -14.54
C ALA A 80 -23.30 -3.14 -13.16
N GLU A 81 -24.30 -3.87 -12.69
CA GLU A 81 -24.88 -3.68 -11.35
C GLU A 81 -23.83 -3.91 -10.25
N TRP A 82 -23.01 -4.94 -10.39
CA TRP A 82 -21.96 -5.24 -9.41
C TRP A 82 -20.84 -4.22 -9.41
N LEU A 83 -20.43 -3.70 -10.58
CA LEU A 83 -19.45 -2.62 -10.65
C LEU A 83 -19.90 -1.38 -9.87
N GLU A 84 -21.17 -0.98 -9.99
CA GLU A 84 -21.70 0.15 -9.21
C GLU A 84 -21.69 -0.15 -7.70
N LYS A 85 -22.12 -1.36 -7.29
CA LYS A 85 -22.13 -1.77 -5.88
C LYS A 85 -20.74 -1.76 -5.27
N VAL A 86 -19.79 -2.46 -5.88
CA VAL A 86 -18.43 -2.61 -5.32
C VAL A 86 -17.61 -1.32 -5.43
N ALA A 87 -17.92 -0.44 -6.39
CA ALA A 87 -17.33 0.90 -6.44
C ALA A 87 -17.77 1.75 -5.23
N SER A 88 -19.00 1.58 -4.75
CA SER A 88 -19.49 2.28 -3.54
C SER A 88 -18.99 1.63 -2.24
N ASP A 89 -18.95 0.29 -2.18
CA ASP A 89 -18.45 -0.47 -1.04
C ASP A 89 -17.83 -1.78 -1.54
N GLY A 90 -16.50 -1.87 -1.52
CA GLY A 90 -15.76 -3.03 -2.03
C GLY A 90 -16.11 -4.34 -1.31
N LEU A 91 -16.58 -4.29 -0.06
CA LEU A 91 -16.91 -5.48 0.72
C LEU A 91 -18.20 -6.15 0.28
N GLU A 92 -19.04 -5.47 -0.51
CA GLU A 92 -20.24 -6.05 -1.12
C GLU A 92 -19.92 -7.29 -1.98
N LEU A 93 -18.68 -7.41 -2.47
CA LEU A 93 -18.18 -8.58 -3.19
C LEU A 93 -18.40 -9.90 -2.41
N CYS A 94 -18.45 -9.86 -1.07
CA CYS A 94 -18.72 -11.05 -0.25
C CYS A 94 -20.06 -11.73 -0.55
N SER A 95 -21.05 -10.97 -1.01
CA SER A 95 -22.40 -11.44 -1.32
C SER A 95 -22.60 -11.74 -2.82
N ALA A 96 -21.56 -11.52 -3.63
CA ALA A 96 -21.63 -11.70 -5.07
C ALA A 96 -21.64 -13.18 -5.49
N PRO A 97 -22.36 -13.54 -6.57
CA PRO A 97 -22.29 -14.87 -7.18
C PRO A 97 -20.85 -15.24 -7.56
N THR A 98 -20.56 -16.55 -7.61
CA THR A 98 -19.21 -17.06 -7.93
C THR A 98 -18.65 -16.52 -9.24
N ALA A 99 -19.48 -16.40 -10.28
CA ALA A 99 -19.08 -15.84 -11.56
C ALA A 99 -18.62 -14.36 -11.46
N ILE A 100 -19.22 -13.58 -10.56
CA ILE A 100 -18.86 -12.18 -10.32
C ILE A 100 -17.60 -12.08 -9.46
N ARG A 101 -17.43 -12.97 -8.49
CA ARG A 101 -16.19 -13.08 -7.70
C ARG A 101 -14.98 -13.50 -8.53
N ALA A 102 -15.21 -14.10 -9.70
CA ALA A 102 -14.20 -14.46 -10.69
C ALA A 102 -14.07 -13.44 -11.83
N ASP A 103 -14.88 -12.38 -11.85
CA ASP A 103 -14.81 -11.33 -12.87
C ASP A 103 -13.71 -10.33 -12.52
N LEU A 104 -12.69 -10.27 -13.37
CA LEU A 104 -11.50 -9.42 -13.15
C LEU A 104 -11.87 -7.94 -12.98
N GLU A 105 -12.79 -7.42 -13.79
CA GLU A 105 -13.16 -5.99 -13.77
C GLU A 105 -13.89 -5.65 -12.48
N VAL A 106 -14.82 -6.51 -12.04
CA VAL A 106 -15.55 -6.34 -10.78
C VAL A 106 -14.61 -6.45 -9.59
N VAL A 107 -13.74 -7.46 -9.57
CA VAL A 107 -12.79 -7.62 -8.45
C VAL A 107 -11.81 -6.45 -8.39
N LEU A 108 -11.29 -5.98 -9.52
CA LEU A 108 -10.44 -4.78 -9.55
C LEU A 108 -11.17 -3.54 -9.01
N ALA A 109 -12.44 -3.34 -9.38
CA ALA A 109 -13.24 -2.25 -8.84
C ALA A 109 -13.44 -2.39 -7.32
N ALA A 110 -13.69 -3.61 -6.84
CA ALA A 110 -13.87 -3.90 -5.41
C ALA A 110 -12.59 -3.61 -4.61
N VAL A 111 -11.42 -4.10 -5.06
CA VAL A 111 -10.16 -3.90 -4.34
C VAL A 111 -9.64 -2.46 -4.42
N LYS A 112 -10.00 -1.72 -5.47
CA LYS A 112 -9.76 -0.26 -5.54
C LYS A 112 -10.57 0.52 -4.51
N SER A 113 -11.78 0.05 -4.19
CA SER A 113 -12.62 0.64 -3.14
C SER A 113 -12.11 0.23 -1.75
N ASP A 114 -11.93 -1.08 -1.51
CA ASP A 114 -11.38 -1.63 -0.27
C ASP A 114 -10.44 -2.80 -0.59
N GLY A 115 -9.14 -2.65 -0.30
CA GLY A 115 -8.13 -3.67 -0.59
C GLY A 115 -8.41 -5.02 0.09
N THR A 116 -9.10 -5.03 1.24
CA THR A 116 -9.44 -6.28 1.94
C THR A 116 -10.53 -7.09 1.25
N ALA A 117 -11.23 -6.52 0.25
CA ALA A 117 -12.17 -7.23 -0.61
C ALA A 117 -11.51 -8.40 -1.36
N LEU A 118 -10.18 -8.41 -1.50
CA LEU A 118 -9.40 -9.53 -2.06
C LEU A 118 -9.77 -10.88 -1.45
N ARG A 119 -10.12 -10.92 -0.16
CA ARG A 119 -10.55 -12.17 0.54
C ARG A 119 -11.80 -12.82 -0.04
N TYR A 120 -12.57 -12.08 -0.84
CA TYR A 120 -13.81 -12.52 -1.45
C TYR A 120 -13.66 -12.72 -2.96
N CYS A 121 -12.50 -12.57 -3.58
CA CYS A 121 -12.36 -12.97 -4.98
C CYS A 121 -12.36 -14.51 -5.13
N ALA A 122 -12.37 -14.99 -6.37
CA ALA A 122 -12.06 -16.38 -6.69
C ALA A 122 -10.56 -16.65 -6.56
N GLU A 123 -10.17 -17.89 -6.27
CA GLU A 123 -8.78 -18.28 -6.00
C GLU A 123 -7.82 -17.93 -7.15
N GLU A 124 -8.31 -17.97 -8.39
CA GLU A 124 -7.53 -17.61 -9.57
C GLU A 124 -7.13 -16.12 -9.58
N LEU A 125 -7.94 -15.26 -8.93
CA LEU A 125 -7.68 -13.82 -8.86
C LEU A 125 -6.86 -13.42 -7.62
N SER A 126 -6.80 -14.24 -6.57
CA SER A 126 -5.85 -14.02 -5.47
C SER A 126 -4.40 -14.31 -5.86
N ASN A 127 -4.19 -14.99 -7.00
CA ASN A 127 -2.89 -15.16 -7.65
C ASN A 127 -2.68 -14.22 -8.85
N ASN A 128 -3.62 -13.31 -9.11
CA ASN A 128 -3.47 -12.33 -10.18
C ASN A 128 -2.65 -11.14 -9.69
N HIS A 129 -1.50 -10.92 -10.33
CA HIS A 129 -0.56 -9.86 -9.97
C HIS A 129 -1.19 -8.46 -9.92
N GLU A 130 -1.97 -8.07 -10.95
CA GLU A 130 -2.61 -6.75 -11.01
C GLU A 130 -3.61 -6.56 -9.87
N VAL A 131 -4.45 -7.57 -9.62
CA VAL A 131 -5.46 -7.54 -8.57
C VAL A 131 -4.82 -7.40 -7.19
N VAL A 132 -3.83 -8.24 -6.89
CA VAL A 132 -3.15 -8.23 -5.59
C VAL A 132 -2.37 -6.93 -5.41
N LEU A 133 -1.62 -6.49 -6.41
CA LEU A 133 -0.84 -5.25 -6.31
C LEU A 133 -1.77 -4.05 -6.09
N THR A 134 -2.90 -3.99 -6.80
CA THR A 134 -3.92 -2.95 -6.58
C THR A 134 -4.49 -3.01 -5.16
N ALA A 135 -4.82 -4.21 -4.68
CA ALA A 135 -5.34 -4.41 -3.33
C ALA A 135 -4.34 -3.99 -2.24
N VAL A 136 -3.05 -4.35 -2.41
CA VAL A 136 -1.97 -3.99 -1.50
C VAL A 136 -1.74 -2.48 -1.47
N HIS A 137 -1.76 -1.82 -2.63
CA HIS A 137 -1.66 -0.37 -2.72
C HIS A 137 -2.80 0.34 -2.00
N GLN A 138 -4.01 -0.22 -2.05
CA GLN A 138 -5.16 0.32 -1.32
C GLN A 138 -5.03 0.07 0.19
N HIS A 139 -4.64 -1.14 0.59
CA HIS A 139 -4.40 -1.47 1.99
C HIS A 139 -3.44 -2.66 2.13
N TRP A 140 -2.26 -2.44 2.71
CA TRP A 140 -1.18 -3.44 2.79
C TRP A 140 -1.63 -4.80 3.36
N PHE A 141 -2.57 -4.81 4.31
CA PHE A 141 -3.07 -6.03 4.98
C PHE A 141 -3.83 -6.95 4.01
N ALA A 142 -4.21 -6.46 2.83
CA ALA A 142 -4.76 -7.28 1.76
C ALA A 142 -3.79 -8.40 1.34
N LEU A 143 -2.47 -8.21 1.50
CA LEU A 143 -1.45 -9.19 1.17
C LEU A 143 -1.70 -10.57 1.80
N GLN A 144 -2.30 -10.63 2.99
CA GLN A 144 -2.59 -11.91 3.66
C GLN A 144 -3.55 -12.81 2.86
N TYR A 145 -4.33 -12.23 1.94
CA TYR A 145 -5.31 -12.92 1.11
C TYR A 145 -4.76 -13.24 -0.28
N ALA A 146 -3.54 -12.80 -0.59
CA ALA A 146 -2.84 -13.21 -1.79
C ALA A 146 -2.37 -14.67 -1.68
N SER A 147 -2.07 -15.27 -2.82
CA SER A 147 -1.45 -16.59 -2.92
C SER A 147 -0.01 -16.58 -2.38
N GLU A 148 0.50 -17.76 -1.99
CA GLU A 148 1.90 -17.92 -1.57
C GLU A 148 2.87 -17.57 -2.70
N GLU A 149 2.48 -17.82 -3.95
CA GLU A 149 3.24 -17.42 -5.13
C GLU A 149 3.47 -15.90 -5.16
N LEU A 150 2.47 -15.10 -4.79
CA LEU A 150 2.61 -13.64 -4.75
C LEU A 150 3.33 -13.14 -3.50
N TRP A 151 3.45 -13.95 -2.45
CA TRP A 151 4.39 -13.69 -1.35
C TRP A 151 5.85 -13.89 -1.75
N ALA A 152 6.12 -14.61 -2.84
CA ALA A 152 7.43 -14.71 -3.47
C ALA A 152 7.65 -13.64 -4.56
N ASP A 153 6.61 -12.87 -4.91
CA ASP A 153 6.72 -11.81 -5.90
C ASP A 153 7.40 -10.58 -5.28
N ARG A 154 8.53 -10.19 -5.88
CA ARG A 154 9.36 -9.11 -5.38
C ARG A 154 8.64 -7.77 -5.45
N GLU A 155 7.92 -7.48 -6.54
CA GLU A 155 7.23 -6.19 -6.73
C GLU A 155 6.09 -6.02 -5.72
N VAL A 156 5.25 -7.05 -5.58
CA VAL A 156 4.17 -7.08 -4.58
C VAL A 156 4.72 -6.90 -3.17
N MET A 157 5.79 -7.61 -2.82
CA MET A 157 6.40 -7.50 -1.50
C MET A 157 7.01 -6.11 -1.27
N PHE A 158 7.66 -5.50 -2.26
CA PHE A 158 8.17 -4.13 -2.14
C PHE A 158 7.04 -3.11 -1.91
N ALA A 159 5.93 -3.25 -2.64
CA ALA A 159 4.76 -2.41 -2.43
C ALA A 159 4.22 -2.54 -1.00
N ALA A 160 4.10 -3.77 -0.50
CA ALA A 160 3.59 -4.04 0.85
C ALA A 160 4.51 -3.52 1.96
N VAL A 161 5.82 -3.81 1.91
CA VAL A 161 6.76 -3.39 2.98
C VAL A 161 7.01 -1.89 2.99
N SER A 162 6.85 -1.22 1.84
CA SER A 162 6.94 0.23 1.76
C SER A 162 5.79 0.90 2.52
N LEU A 163 4.58 0.34 2.44
CA LEU A 163 3.42 0.80 3.21
C LEU A 163 3.51 0.41 4.68
N HIS A 164 3.88 -0.84 4.97
CA HIS A 164 4.03 -1.33 6.34
C HIS A 164 5.16 -2.37 6.44
N GLY A 165 6.29 -2.00 7.07
CA GLY A 165 7.49 -2.85 7.15
C GLY A 165 7.25 -4.29 7.66
N PRO A 166 6.48 -4.50 8.75
CA PRO A 166 6.04 -5.83 9.17
C PRO A 166 5.36 -6.73 8.13
N ALA A 167 4.90 -6.21 6.99
CA ALA A 167 4.46 -7.06 5.87
C ALA A 167 5.53 -8.07 5.43
N LEU A 168 6.82 -7.80 5.73
CA LEU A 168 7.94 -8.72 5.54
C LEU A 168 7.71 -10.12 6.17
N LEU A 169 6.83 -10.24 7.17
CA LEU A 169 6.46 -11.53 7.76
C LEU A 169 5.82 -12.50 6.75
N TYR A 170 5.15 -11.97 5.71
CA TYR A 170 4.51 -12.78 4.67
C TYR A 170 5.49 -13.22 3.57
N ALA A 171 6.58 -12.48 3.36
CA ALA A 171 7.58 -12.83 2.35
C ALA A 171 8.11 -14.25 2.58
N THR A 172 8.35 -14.96 1.48
CA THR A 172 9.06 -16.23 1.54
C THR A 172 10.46 -16.08 2.15
N LEU A 173 11.02 -17.18 2.66
CA LEU A 173 12.37 -17.17 3.25
C LEU A 173 13.44 -16.65 2.27
N GLU A 174 13.23 -16.84 0.96
CA GLU A 174 14.10 -16.31 -0.08
C GLU A 174 14.07 -14.78 -0.10
N LEU A 175 12.87 -14.17 -0.14
CA LEU A 175 12.71 -12.72 -0.12
C LEU A 175 13.03 -12.08 1.25
N GLN A 176 12.83 -12.78 2.36
CA GLN A 176 13.35 -12.34 3.66
C GLN A 176 14.90 -12.32 3.70
N GLY A 177 15.54 -13.05 2.78
CA GLY A 177 16.97 -12.99 2.52
C GLY A 177 17.39 -11.89 1.52
N ASP A 178 16.45 -11.19 0.88
CA ASP A 178 16.75 -10.06 -0.02
C ASP A 178 17.05 -8.81 0.82
N ARG A 179 18.32 -8.40 0.79
CA ARG A 179 18.81 -7.25 1.56
C ARG A 179 18.09 -5.95 1.19
N ASP A 180 17.73 -5.74 -0.07
CA ASP A 180 17.10 -4.50 -0.51
C ASP A 180 15.65 -4.42 0.00
N LEU A 181 14.94 -5.56 -0.02
CA LEU A 181 13.59 -5.66 0.52
C LEU A 181 13.59 -5.43 2.04
N VAL A 182 14.53 -6.07 2.76
CA VAL A 182 14.70 -5.88 4.20
C VAL A 182 15.03 -4.41 4.51
N LEU A 183 15.91 -3.77 3.74
CA LEU A 183 16.21 -2.35 3.90
C LEU A 183 14.97 -1.46 3.72
N ALA A 184 14.13 -1.75 2.72
CA ALA A 184 12.86 -1.04 2.54
C ALA A 184 11.94 -1.23 3.74
N ALA A 185 11.80 -2.48 4.23
CA ALA A 185 10.96 -2.82 5.38
C ALA A 185 11.40 -2.11 6.66
N VAL A 186 12.70 -2.16 7.01
CA VAL A 186 13.20 -1.55 8.25
C VAL A 186 13.24 -0.02 8.19
N ARG A 187 13.32 0.58 7.00
CA ARG A 187 13.18 2.04 6.83
C ARG A 187 11.74 2.47 7.06
N SER A 188 10.77 1.71 6.56
CA SER A 188 9.35 1.95 6.82
C SER A 188 9.04 1.77 8.31
N HIS A 189 9.47 0.66 8.91
CA HIS A 189 9.24 0.34 10.32
C HIS A 189 10.45 -0.40 10.90
N GLY A 190 11.24 0.25 11.76
CA GLY A 190 12.48 -0.33 12.29
C GLY A 190 12.32 -1.70 12.95
N THR A 191 11.19 -1.98 13.59
CA THR A 191 10.90 -3.28 14.22
C THR A 191 10.66 -4.42 13.22
N ALA A 192 10.58 -4.14 11.91
CA ALA A 192 10.53 -5.17 10.87
C ALA A 192 11.79 -6.06 10.86
N LEU A 193 12.90 -5.60 11.46
CA LEU A 193 14.14 -6.38 11.62
C LEU A 193 13.90 -7.75 12.27
N GLN A 194 12.88 -7.88 13.12
CA GLN A 194 12.51 -9.15 13.76
C GLN A 194 12.19 -10.28 12.76
N TYR A 195 11.73 -9.93 11.55
CA TYR A 195 11.39 -10.88 10.49
C TYR A 195 12.58 -11.17 9.56
N ALA A 196 13.74 -10.56 9.83
CA ALA A 196 14.96 -10.70 9.03
C ALA A 196 16.19 -11.01 9.92
N PRO A 197 16.17 -12.10 10.71
CA PRO A 197 17.23 -12.39 11.68
C PRO A 197 18.61 -12.58 11.04
N ARG A 198 18.67 -12.94 9.75
CA ARG A 198 19.92 -13.03 8.98
C ARG A 198 20.68 -11.69 8.90
N PHE A 199 19.97 -10.57 9.00
CA PHE A 199 20.51 -9.22 8.93
C PHE A 199 20.67 -8.56 10.31
N ALA A 200 20.44 -9.31 11.41
CA ALA A 200 20.61 -8.79 12.76
C ALA A 200 22.06 -8.35 13.08
N SER A 201 23.05 -8.86 12.35
CA SER A 201 24.46 -8.45 12.44
C SER A 201 24.92 -7.54 11.30
N ASP A 202 24.06 -7.24 10.32
CA ASP A 202 24.38 -6.31 9.23
C ASP A 202 24.28 -4.88 9.75
N LEU A 203 25.43 -4.24 9.94
CA LEU A 203 25.52 -2.92 10.55
C LEU A 203 24.67 -1.86 9.83
N ASP A 204 24.64 -1.88 8.50
CA ASP A 204 23.89 -0.88 7.72
C ASP A 204 22.38 -1.09 7.88
N VAL A 205 21.93 -2.33 7.82
CA VAL A 205 20.51 -2.69 8.01
C VAL A 205 20.05 -2.32 9.42
N VAL A 206 20.85 -2.68 10.42
CA VAL A 206 20.55 -2.36 11.83
C VAL A 206 20.54 -0.86 12.06
N LEU A 207 21.52 -0.11 11.55
CA LEU A 207 21.51 1.36 11.67
C LEU A 207 20.32 1.99 10.94
N ALA A 208 19.90 1.45 9.80
CA ALA A 208 18.68 1.89 9.12
C ALA A 208 17.44 1.63 9.99
N ALA A 209 17.34 0.45 10.61
CA ALA A 209 16.26 0.08 11.51
C ALA A 209 16.20 0.99 12.75
N LEU A 210 17.34 1.26 13.39
CA LEU A 210 17.45 2.11 14.57
C LEU A 210 17.05 3.56 14.32
N ARG A 211 17.36 4.09 13.13
CA ARG A 211 16.92 5.43 12.71
C ARG A 211 15.40 5.53 12.53
N SER A 212 14.74 4.43 12.14
CA SER A 212 13.28 4.35 12.04
C SER A 212 12.64 4.11 13.41
N SER A 213 13.22 3.23 14.25
CA SER A 213 12.77 2.95 15.61
C SER A 213 13.93 2.45 16.46
N GLY A 214 14.30 3.16 17.52
CA GLY A 214 15.41 2.76 18.40
C GLY A 214 15.11 1.45 19.16
N PHE A 215 13.83 1.10 19.32
CA PHE A 215 13.43 -0.22 19.82
C PHE A 215 13.84 -1.38 18.92
N ALA A 216 14.22 -1.13 17.66
CA ALA A 216 14.79 -2.16 16.79
C ALA A 216 16.09 -2.77 17.37
N LEU A 217 16.75 -2.10 18.31
CA LEU A 217 17.94 -2.61 19.01
C LEU A 217 17.70 -3.99 19.63
N ARG A 218 16.48 -4.28 20.10
CA ARG A 218 16.11 -5.58 20.68
C ARG A 218 16.29 -6.76 19.72
N TYR A 219 16.26 -6.50 18.41
CA TYR A 219 16.39 -7.51 17.36
C TYR A 219 17.79 -7.53 16.73
N ALA A 220 18.68 -6.62 17.13
CA ALA A 220 20.07 -6.64 16.70
C ALA A 220 20.83 -7.78 17.40
N ALA A 221 21.87 -8.27 16.71
CA ALA A 221 22.75 -9.28 17.25
C ALA A 221 23.46 -8.78 18.52
N GLU A 222 23.85 -9.72 19.38
CA GLU A 222 24.40 -9.43 20.70
C GLU A 222 25.67 -8.56 20.64
N GLU A 223 26.48 -8.72 19.59
CA GLU A 223 27.68 -7.95 19.32
C GLU A 223 27.35 -6.47 19.09
N LEU A 224 26.28 -6.18 18.33
CA LEU A 224 25.84 -4.81 18.04
C LEU A 224 25.13 -4.16 19.24
N ARG A 225 24.51 -4.96 20.12
CA ARG A 225 23.96 -4.49 21.42
C ARG A 225 25.05 -4.19 22.45
N ARG A 226 26.30 -4.64 22.22
CA ARG A 226 27.51 -4.26 22.97
C ARG A 226 28.29 -3.13 22.32
N ASP A 227 27.97 -2.76 21.07
CA ASP A 227 28.64 -1.67 20.40
C ASP A 227 28.07 -0.32 20.88
N LYS A 228 28.91 0.44 21.58
CA LYS A 228 28.54 1.76 22.12
C LYS A 228 28.02 2.70 21.03
N SER A 229 28.61 2.71 19.83
CA SER A 229 28.21 3.61 18.76
C SER A 229 26.82 3.28 18.22
N VAL A 230 26.50 1.98 18.09
CA VAL A 230 25.19 1.50 17.68
C VAL A 230 24.13 1.80 18.74
N VAL A 231 24.42 1.50 20.02
CA VAL A 231 23.51 1.78 21.13
C VAL A 231 23.23 3.28 21.27
N LEU A 232 24.24 4.13 21.06
CA LEU A 232 24.04 5.58 21.08
C LEU A 232 23.02 6.04 20.02
N VAL A 233 23.04 5.46 18.81
CA VAL A 233 22.03 5.75 17.78
C VAL A 233 20.63 5.36 18.25
N ALA A 234 20.48 4.19 18.89
CA ALA A 234 19.20 3.71 19.40
C ALA A 234 18.63 4.62 20.49
N VAL A 235 19.43 4.93 21.52
CA VAL A 235 18.97 5.70 22.70
C VAL A 235 18.78 7.19 22.42
N GLN A 236 19.43 7.71 21.37
CA GLN A 236 19.17 9.07 20.89
C GLN A 236 17.81 9.18 20.20
N GLN A 237 17.35 8.10 19.55
CA GLN A 237 16.04 8.06 18.91
C GLN A 237 14.93 7.84 19.95
N VAL A 238 15.07 6.85 20.83
CA VAL A 238 14.18 6.60 21.96
C VAL A 238 14.99 6.17 23.17
N GLY A 239 14.99 6.98 24.24
CA GLY A 239 15.79 6.71 25.44
C GLY A 239 15.55 5.33 26.04
N SER A 240 14.30 4.87 26.06
CA SER A 240 13.93 3.53 26.55
C SER A 240 14.58 2.36 25.78
N ALA A 241 15.16 2.59 24.59
CA ALA A 241 15.97 1.56 23.92
C ALA A 241 17.16 1.08 24.76
N LEU A 242 17.57 1.85 25.78
CA LEU A 242 18.60 1.47 26.74
C LEU A 242 18.33 0.11 27.41
N GLU A 243 17.06 -0.27 27.57
CA GLU A 243 16.64 -1.59 28.07
C GLU A 243 17.30 -2.75 27.29
N PHE A 244 17.51 -2.56 25.98
CA PHE A 244 18.02 -3.60 25.09
C PHE A 244 19.53 -3.55 24.89
N ALA A 245 20.21 -2.56 25.45
CA ALA A 245 21.67 -2.51 25.47
C ALA A 245 22.24 -3.60 26.40
N SER A 246 23.49 -4.00 26.17
CA SER A 246 24.20 -4.85 27.12
C SER A 246 24.30 -4.23 28.52
N GLU A 247 24.32 -5.07 29.56
CA GLU A 247 24.46 -4.63 30.96
C GLU A 247 25.64 -3.68 31.18
N GLU A 248 26.76 -3.92 30.50
CA GLU A 248 27.95 -3.07 30.55
C GLU A 248 27.64 -1.65 30.07
N LEU A 249 26.95 -1.50 28.93
CA LEU A 249 26.59 -0.19 28.37
C LEU A 249 25.49 0.51 29.17
N ARG A 250 24.64 -0.24 29.87
CA ARG A 250 23.69 0.32 30.85
C ARG A 250 24.40 0.93 32.07
N GLY A 251 25.68 0.64 32.28
CA GLY A 251 26.56 1.28 33.26
C GLY A 251 27.43 2.42 32.71
N VAL A 252 27.41 2.69 31.40
CA VAL A 252 28.24 3.74 30.80
C VAL A 252 27.54 5.09 30.93
N ARG A 253 28.08 5.98 31.77
CA ARG A 253 27.55 7.33 32.03
C ARG A 253 27.18 8.11 30.78
N GLU A 254 27.99 8.02 29.72
CA GLU A 254 27.72 8.72 28.45
C GLU A 254 26.48 8.18 27.74
N VAL A 255 26.31 6.85 27.67
CA VAL A 255 25.17 6.19 27.02
C VAL A 255 23.90 6.46 27.81
N VAL A 256 23.93 6.27 29.13
CA VAL A 256 22.77 6.53 30.00
C VAL A 256 22.38 8.01 29.96
N ARG A 257 23.35 8.93 29.94
CA ARG A 257 23.05 10.37 29.80
C ARG A 257 22.38 10.69 28.47
N ALA A 258 22.82 10.07 27.38
CA ALA A 258 22.18 10.24 26.08
C ALA A 258 20.74 9.70 26.10
N ALA A 259 20.50 8.55 26.73
CA ALA A 259 19.19 7.95 26.88
C ALA A 259 18.24 8.83 27.71
N VAL A 260 18.68 9.30 28.87
CA VAL A 260 17.88 10.15 29.79
C VAL A 260 17.54 11.50 29.16
N ARG A 261 18.44 12.06 28.34
CA ARG A 261 18.17 13.28 27.57
C ARG A 261 17.09 13.09 26.51
N SER A 262 16.98 11.90 25.93
CA SER A 262 15.92 11.57 24.97
C SER A 262 14.61 11.30 25.70
N GLU A 263 14.66 10.52 26.78
CA GLU A 263 13.50 10.12 27.56
C GLU A 263 13.91 9.87 29.02
N VAL A 264 13.41 10.67 29.96
CA VAL A 264 13.80 10.58 31.38
C VAL A 264 13.53 9.21 31.98
N PHE A 265 12.43 8.56 31.57
CA PHE A 265 12.07 7.21 32.00
C PHE A 265 13.18 6.19 31.73
N ALA A 266 14.05 6.45 30.75
CA ALA A 266 15.19 5.60 30.43
C ALA A 266 16.15 5.39 31.61
N PHE A 267 16.16 6.30 32.60
CA PHE A 267 16.96 6.16 33.81
C PHE A 267 16.63 4.86 34.57
N ASN A 268 15.39 4.37 34.51
CA ASN A 268 14.98 3.09 35.12
C ASN A 268 15.74 1.89 34.53
N PHE A 269 16.21 2.01 33.28
CA PHE A 269 16.99 0.99 32.61
C PHE A 269 18.50 1.13 32.87
N ALA A 270 18.98 2.15 33.57
CA ALA A 270 20.39 2.23 33.94
C ALA A 270 20.79 1.11 34.92
N SER A 271 22.10 0.78 34.94
CA SER A 271 22.67 -0.13 35.93
C SER A 271 22.35 0.31 37.37
N ALA A 272 22.31 -0.65 38.30
CA ALA A 272 22.05 -0.33 39.72
C ALA A 272 23.07 0.66 40.29
N GLU A 273 24.33 0.58 39.84
CA GLU A 273 25.41 1.48 40.26
C GLU A 273 25.11 2.93 39.90
N LEU A 274 24.72 3.20 38.64
CA LEU A 274 24.36 4.55 38.20
C LEU A 274 23.04 5.05 38.78
N ARG A 275 22.08 4.15 39.02
CA ARG A 275 20.81 4.53 39.67
C ARG A 275 20.99 4.96 41.13
N ASN A 276 22.00 4.41 41.81
CA ASN A 276 22.32 4.75 43.19
C ASN A 276 23.35 5.89 43.31
N ASP A 277 23.89 6.40 42.20
CA ASP A 277 24.80 7.54 42.18
C ASP A 277 24.02 8.85 42.34
N PRO A 278 24.14 9.57 43.47
CA PRO A 278 23.34 10.77 43.73
C PRO A 278 23.60 11.90 42.73
N GLU A 279 24.83 12.03 42.22
CA GLU A 279 25.14 13.06 41.21
C GLU A 279 24.43 12.77 39.89
N PHE A 280 24.27 11.49 39.56
CA PHE A 280 23.64 11.07 38.32
C PHE A 280 22.10 10.99 38.44
N ALA A 281 21.56 10.66 39.61
CA ALA A 281 20.12 10.71 39.88
C ALA A 281 19.59 12.15 39.76
N ASN A 282 20.29 13.13 40.35
CA ASN A 282 19.94 14.55 40.22
C ASN A 282 19.96 15.04 38.76
N LEU A 283 20.81 14.45 37.91
CA LEU A 283 20.84 14.76 36.48
C LEU A 283 19.57 14.31 35.77
N ALA A 284 18.99 13.16 36.15
CA ALA A 284 17.74 12.68 35.58
C ALA A 284 16.54 13.55 35.99
N GLU A 285 16.53 14.03 37.23
CA GLU A 285 15.50 14.98 37.73
C GLU A 285 15.52 16.31 36.96
N GLN A 286 16.71 16.82 36.59
CA GLN A 286 16.85 18.05 35.81
C GLN A 286 16.26 17.97 34.39
N PHE A 287 16.12 16.76 33.82
CA PHE A 287 15.51 16.56 32.51
C PHE A 287 14.01 16.25 32.60
N ALA A 288 13.45 16.13 33.81
CA ALA A 288 12.03 15.83 34.04
C ALA A 288 11.11 17.06 34.07
N GLU A 289 11.69 18.28 34.09
CA GLU A 289 11.01 19.58 33.99
C GLU A 289 10.89 20.05 32.54
#